data_AF-A0AAV0WBI3-F1
#
_entry.id   AF-A0AAV0WBI3-F1
#
_cell.length_a   1.000
_cell.length_b   1.000
_cell.length_c   1.000
_cell.angle_alpha   90.00
_cell.angle_beta   90.00
_cell.angle_gamma   90.00
#
_symmetry.space_group_name_H-M   'P 1'
#
loop_
_entity.id
_entity.type
_entity.pdbx_description
1 polymer ?
#
loop_
_entity_poly.entity_id
_entity_poly.type
_entity_poly.pdbx_seq_one_letter_code
_entity_poly.pdbx_strand_id
1 'polypeptide(L)'
;MYRQIWVSESQRDFQRILWREDPSQPLNIYRLKTVTYGIVTALYLATACLQKLSEQESSKFPEACQALSRDFYVDDFLGGAMSKQSALRLRDDLITILRGAGLELCKWSSNDPDLLLGVEAVPSTNNDLDLQYTENVTKILGLYWNKDIDAYQYKVLMYNNKTRDIVRDCRNFRSAWFNKPCNNFF
;
A
#
# COMPACT_ATOMS: atom_id res chain seq x y z
N MET A 1 -2.65 5.96 -3.47
CA MET A 1 -2.22 5.76 -4.87
C MET A 1 -3.37 5.79 -5.88
N TYR A 2 -4.15 4.70 -6.08
CA TYR A 2 -5.09 4.58 -7.22
C TYR A 2 -6.09 5.73 -7.44
N ARG A 3 -6.70 6.22 -6.36
CA ARG A 3 -7.70 7.30 -6.41
C ARG A 3 -7.14 8.66 -6.85
N GLN A 4 -5.83 8.78 -6.99
CA GLN A 4 -5.16 9.99 -7.49
C GLN A 4 -5.01 9.98 -9.02
N ILE A 5 -5.36 8.86 -9.67
CA ILE A 5 -5.19 8.66 -11.10
C ILE A 5 -6.56 8.77 -11.78
N TRP A 6 -6.72 9.80 -12.61
CA TRP A 6 -7.93 10.02 -13.37
C TRP A 6 -8.08 9.02 -14.52
N VAL A 7 -9.29 8.51 -14.68
CA VAL A 7 -9.68 7.71 -15.85
C VAL A 7 -10.15 8.68 -16.95
N SER A 8 -9.74 8.40 -18.18
CA SER A 8 -10.19 9.14 -19.36
C SER A 8 -11.71 9.24 -19.40
N GLU A 9 -12.25 10.41 -19.73
CA GLU A 9 -13.71 10.64 -19.66
C GLU A 9 -14.51 9.65 -20.50
N SER A 10 -13.97 9.28 -21.67
CA SER A 10 -14.56 8.30 -22.58
C SER A 10 -14.62 6.88 -22.01
N GLN A 11 -13.83 6.58 -20.97
CA GLN A 11 -13.78 5.26 -20.33
C GLN A 11 -14.54 5.20 -18.99
N ARG A 12 -14.93 6.35 -18.42
CA ARG A 12 -15.62 6.39 -17.12
C ARG A 12 -16.98 5.70 -17.13
N ASP A 13 -17.61 5.58 -18.30
CA ASP A 13 -18.87 4.87 -18.46
C ASP A 13 -18.78 3.36 -18.24
N PHE A 14 -17.57 2.78 -18.34
CA PHE A 14 -17.32 1.38 -18.01
C PHE A 14 -17.07 1.14 -16.52
N GLN A 15 -17.07 2.20 -15.70
CA GLN A 15 -16.88 2.14 -14.25
C GLN A 15 -18.12 2.62 -13.49
N ARG A 16 -19.30 2.23 -13.98
CA ARG A 16 -20.58 2.55 -13.33
C ARG A 16 -20.84 1.64 -12.15
N ILE A 17 -21.34 2.22 -11.06
CA ILE A 17 -21.83 1.49 -9.91
C ILE A 17 -23.28 1.87 -9.64
N LEU A 18 -24.04 0.91 -9.13
CA LEU A 18 -25.40 1.11 -8.67
C LEU A 18 -25.36 1.20 -7.14
N TRP A 19 -25.97 2.25 -6.58
CA TRP A 19 -25.96 2.46 -5.14
C TRP A 19 -27.27 3.07 -4.66
N ARG A 20 -27.73 2.62 -3.50
CA ARG A 20 -28.80 3.20 -2.70
C ARG A 20 -28.54 2.84 -1.25
N GLU A 21 -28.92 3.73 -0.34
CA GLU A 21 -28.74 3.52 1.09
C GLU A 21 -29.79 2.55 1.65
N ASP A 22 -31.04 2.67 1.20
CA ASP A 22 -32.16 1.83 1.63
C ASP A 22 -32.87 1.16 0.43
N PRO A 23 -33.37 -0.09 0.56
CA PRO A 23 -34.09 -0.78 -0.51
C PRO A 23 -35.37 -0.09 -1.01
N SER A 24 -35.98 0.80 -0.22
CA SER A 24 -37.13 1.61 -0.59
C SER A 24 -36.76 2.81 -1.45
N GLN A 25 -35.49 3.22 -1.44
CA GLN A 25 -35.03 4.37 -2.22
C GLN A 25 -34.79 4.00 -3.69
N PRO A 26 -34.96 4.96 -4.62
CA PRO A 26 -34.57 4.79 -6.01
C PRO A 26 -33.09 4.40 -6.14
N LEU A 27 -32.80 3.52 -7.09
CA LEU A 27 -31.43 3.12 -7.38
C LEU A 27 -30.70 4.24 -8.11
N ASN A 28 -29.57 4.71 -7.57
CA ASN A 28 -28.75 5.72 -8.19
C ASN A 28 -27.61 5.08 -8.99
N ILE A 29 -27.24 5.72 -10.11
CA ILE A 29 -26.12 5.31 -10.97
C ILE A 29 -25.00 6.32 -10.81
N TYR A 30 -23.84 5.87 -10.33
CA TYR A 30 -22.64 6.69 -10.22
C TYR A 30 -21.59 6.25 -11.24
N ARG A 31 -20.74 7.19 -11.65
CA ARG A 31 -19.57 6.93 -12.49
C ARG A 31 -18.32 7.21 -11.69
N LEU A 32 -17.47 6.21 -11.51
CA LEU A 32 -16.17 6.42 -10.88
C LEU A 32 -15.27 7.19 -11.84
N LYS A 33 -14.52 8.15 -11.29
CA LYS A 33 -13.69 9.09 -12.05
C LYS A 33 -12.22 8.70 -12.10
N THR A 34 -11.80 7.83 -11.19
CA THR A 34 -10.42 7.49 -10.93
C THR A 34 -10.22 5.99 -11.01
N VAL A 35 -8.98 5.55 -11.17
CA VAL A 35 -8.63 4.14 -11.07
C VAL A 35 -9.15 3.61 -9.73
N THR A 36 -9.92 2.52 -9.78
CA THR A 36 -10.56 1.92 -8.61
C THR A 36 -10.01 0.53 -8.32
N TYR A 37 -10.25 0.04 -7.11
CA TYR A 37 -9.88 -1.31 -6.72
C TYR A 37 -10.74 -2.35 -7.46
N GLY A 38 -10.17 -3.53 -7.72
CA GLY A 38 -10.92 -4.65 -8.31
C GLY A 38 -10.98 -4.66 -9.84
N ILE A 39 -10.44 -3.66 -10.53
CA ILE A 39 -10.20 -3.77 -11.98
C ILE A 39 -8.82 -4.40 -12.22
N VAL A 40 -8.76 -5.34 -13.16
CA VAL A 40 -7.54 -6.12 -13.48
C VAL A 40 -6.35 -5.22 -13.82
N THR A 41 -6.62 -4.07 -14.45
CA THR A 41 -5.59 -3.14 -14.93
C THR A 41 -5.18 -2.06 -13.93
N ALA A 42 -5.79 -1.98 -12.74
CA ALA A 42 -5.52 -0.91 -11.78
C ALA A 42 -4.05 -0.84 -11.37
N LEU A 43 -3.46 -2.02 -11.10
CA LEU A 43 -2.07 -2.18 -10.72
C LEU A 43 -1.15 -1.64 -11.81
N TYR A 44 -1.36 -2.11 -13.04
CA TYR A 44 -0.58 -1.67 -14.20
C TYR A 44 -0.67 -0.16 -14.41
N LEU A 45 -1.87 0.42 -14.35
CA LEU A 45 -2.07 1.86 -14.54
C LEU A 45 -1.36 2.67 -13.45
N ALA A 46 -1.40 2.23 -12.20
CA ALA A 46 -0.71 2.91 -11.12
C ALA A 46 0.81 2.83 -11.24
N THR A 47 1.36 1.66 -11.57
CA THR A 47 2.79 1.51 -11.84
C THR A 47 3.22 2.34 -13.04
N ALA A 48 2.41 2.39 -14.11
CA ALA A 48 2.70 3.22 -15.28
C ALA A 48 2.72 4.72 -14.95
N CYS A 49 1.84 5.19 -14.05
CA CYS A 49 1.87 6.56 -13.56
C CYS A 49 3.17 6.85 -12.76
N LEU A 50 3.62 5.94 -11.91
CA LEU A 50 4.89 6.09 -11.19
C LEU A 50 6.10 6.14 -12.14
N GLN A 51 6.12 5.27 -13.16
CA GLN A 51 7.16 5.30 -14.21
C GLN A 51 7.12 6.62 -14.98
N LYS A 52 5.92 7.12 -15.31
CA LYS A 52 5.82 8.39 -16.03
C LYS A 52 6.31 9.57 -15.18
N LEU A 53 5.99 9.55 -13.89
CA LEU A 53 6.45 10.55 -12.94
C LEU A 53 7.98 10.52 -12.78
N SER A 54 8.59 9.33 -12.74
CA SER A 54 10.05 9.20 -12.65
C SER A 54 10.75 9.77 -13.89
N GLU A 55 10.22 9.55 -15.09
CA GLU A 55 10.73 10.16 -16.33
C GLU A 55 10.71 11.70 -16.26
N GLN A 56 9.58 12.27 -15.80
CA GLN A 56 9.36 13.72 -15.76
C GLN A 56 10.27 14.44 -14.76
N GLU A 57 10.51 13.83 -13.60
CA GLU A 57 11.31 14.45 -12.53
C GLU A 57 12.79 14.05 -12.55
N SER A 58 13.20 13.15 -13.46
CA SER A 58 14.55 12.58 -13.54
C SER A 58 15.67 13.61 -13.64
N SER A 59 15.42 14.75 -14.30
CA SER A 59 16.39 15.84 -14.45
C SER A 59 16.69 16.55 -13.13
N LYS A 60 15.74 16.60 -12.20
CA LYS A 60 15.88 17.26 -10.90
C LYS A 60 16.30 16.29 -9.80
N PHE A 61 15.78 15.06 -9.84
CA PHE A 61 15.92 14.08 -8.77
C PHE A 61 16.35 12.70 -9.30
N PRO A 62 17.53 12.56 -9.91
CA PRO A 62 17.92 11.34 -10.62
C PRO A 62 17.92 10.09 -9.73
N GLU A 63 18.41 10.19 -8.49
CA GLU A 63 18.46 9.06 -7.55
C GLU A 63 17.06 8.64 -7.09
N ALA A 64 16.20 9.60 -6.72
CA ALA A 64 14.83 9.32 -6.32
C ALA A 64 13.98 8.77 -7.47
N CYS A 65 14.20 9.24 -8.71
CA CYS A 65 13.54 8.70 -9.89
C CYS A 65 14.00 7.27 -10.22
N GLN A 66 15.27 6.94 -9.97
CA GLN A 66 15.74 5.56 -10.04
C GLN A 66 15.02 4.67 -9.01
N ALA A 67 14.89 5.15 -7.77
CA ALA A 67 14.15 4.42 -6.74
C ALA A 67 12.65 4.29 -7.06
N LEU A 68 11.99 5.35 -7.55
CA LEU A 68 10.59 5.32 -8.00
C LEU A 68 10.34 4.24 -9.06
N SER A 69 11.28 4.05 -9.97
CA SER A 69 11.13 3.09 -11.07
C SER A 69 11.45 1.64 -10.69
N ARG A 70 12.31 1.41 -9.68
CA ARG A 70 12.84 0.08 -9.34
C ARG A 70 12.33 -0.48 -8.01
N ASP A 71 12.11 0.38 -7.03
CA ASP A 71 12.02 0.01 -5.61
C ASP A 71 10.57 0.02 -5.09
N PHE A 72 9.59 0.22 -5.97
CA PHE A 72 8.17 0.04 -5.66
C PHE A 72 7.70 -1.38 -5.99
N TYR A 73 7.06 -2.02 -5.01
CA TYR A 73 6.20 -3.16 -5.23
C TYR A 73 4.74 -2.71 -5.10
N VAL A 74 4.10 -2.45 -6.25
CA VAL A 74 2.73 -1.93 -6.30
C VAL A 74 2.61 -0.60 -5.54
N ASP A 75 2.00 -0.59 -4.35
CA ASP A 75 1.80 0.58 -3.48
C ASP A 75 2.82 0.68 -2.34
N ASP A 76 3.65 -0.35 -2.16
CA ASP A 76 4.69 -0.38 -1.13
C ASP A 76 6.05 0.06 -1.73
N PHE A 77 6.67 1.05 -1.09
CA PHE A 77 8.05 1.45 -1.38
C PHE A 77 9.02 0.76 -0.43
N LEU A 78 10.04 0.11 -0.97
CA LEU A 78 11.11 -0.53 -0.22
C LEU A 78 12.46 -0.06 -0.74
N GLY A 79 13.02 0.95 -0.10
CA GLY A 79 14.29 1.53 -0.53
C GLY A 79 15.26 1.78 0.62
N GLY A 80 16.49 2.08 0.25
CA GLY A 80 17.57 2.41 1.17
C GLY A 80 18.76 2.98 0.42
N ALA A 81 19.82 3.30 1.16
CA ALA A 81 21.05 3.79 0.59
C ALA A 81 22.26 3.36 1.43
N MET A 82 23.46 3.48 0.86
CA MET A 82 24.72 3.05 1.50
C MET A 82 25.14 3.92 2.71
N SER A 83 24.50 5.07 2.89
CA SER A 83 24.75 5.96 4.03
C SER A 83 23.45 6.58 4.53
N LYS A 84 23.40 6.92 5.81
CA LYS A 84 22.29 7.64 6.42
C LYS A 84 21.99 8.96 5.71
N GLN A 85 23.03 9.72 5.34
CA GLN A 85 22.86 11.01 4.66
C GLN A 85 22.27 10.86 3.25
N SER A 86 22.61 9.79 2.52
CA SER A 86 22.01 9.52 1.22
C SER A 86 20.58 8.97 1.37
N ALA A 87 20.30 8.19 2.41
CA ALA A 87 18.94 7.72 2.70
C ALA A 87 18.00 8.87 3.08
N LEU A 88 18.45 9.83 3.89
CA LEU A 88 17.70 11.06 4.20
C LEU A 88 17.37 11.86 2.95
N ARG A 89 18.37 12.09 2.08
CA ARG A 89 18.16 12.80 0.81
C ARG A 89 17.16 12.07 -0.07
N LEU A 90 17.34 10.76 -0.26
CA LEU A 90 16.42 9.92 -1.03
C LEU A 90 14.98 10.02 -0.50
N ARG A 91 14.80 9.92 0.82
CA ARG A 91 13.49 10.06 1.49
C ARG A 91 12.86 11.42 1.19
N ASP A 92 13.60 12.50 1.37
CA ASP A 92 13.07 13.87 1.22
C ASP A 92 12.73 14.19 -0.24
N ASP A 93 13.56 13.72 -1.18
CA ASP A 93 13.31 13.84 -2.61
C ASP A 93 12.06 13.04 -3.02
N LEU A 94 11.90 11.80 -2.53
CA LEU A 94 10.71 10.99 -2.76
C LEU A 94 9.45 11.65 -2.22
N ILE A 95 9.49 12.19 -0.99
CA ILE A 95 8.38 12.94 -0.39
C ILE A 95 8.02 14.12 -1.29
N THR A 96 9.02 14.87 -1.77
CA THR A 96 8.82 16.05 -2.62
C THR A 96 8.15 15.67 -3.94
N ILE A 97 8.68 14.68 -4.66
CA ILE A 97 8.16 14.23 -5.96
C ILE A 97 6.73 13.69 -5.82
N LEU A 98 6.52 12.79 -4.86
CA LEU A 98 5.24 12.11 -4.70
C LEU A 98 4.15 13.04 -4.18
N ARG A 99 4.48 13.98 -3.28
CA ARG A 99 3.55 15.04 -2.87
C ARG A 99 3.13 15.91 -4.06
N GLY A 100 4.06 16.25 -4.94
CA GLY A 100 3.77 16.99 -6.19
C GLY A 100 2.76 16.27 -7.10
N ALA A 101 2.73 14.93 -7.07
CA ALA A 101 1.79 14.10 -7.81
C ALA A 101 0.53 13.69 -7.02
N GLY A 102 0.38 14.15 -5.76
CA GLY A 102 -0.69 13.71 -4.85
C GLY A 102 -0.57 12.26 -4.38
N LEU A 103 0.58 11.60 -4.60
CA LEU A 103 0.87 10.20 -4.29
C LEU A 103 1.61 10.03 -2.95
N GLU A 104 1.19 10.76 -1.92
CA GLU A 104 1.88 10.78 -0.62
C GLU A 104 2.07 9.38 -0.02
N LEU A 105 3.31 9.11 0.43
CA LEU A 105 3.67 7.90 1.16
C LEU A 105 3.27 8.03 2.62
N CYS A 106 2.68 6.96 3.16
CA CYS A 106 2.27 6.85 4.56
C CYS A 106 2.95 5.65 5.21
N LYS A 107 2.80 5.51 6.54
CA LYS A 107 3.29 4.36 7.32
C LYS A 107 4.80 4.13 7.20
N TRP A 108 5.56 5.22 7.22
CA TRP A 108 7.02 5.18 7.19
C TRP A 108 7.60 4.32 8.32
N SER A 109 8.59 3.51 7.98
CA SER A 109 9.29 2.61 8.89
C SER A 109 10.76 2.53 8.50
N SER A 110 11.64 2.47 9.48
CA SER A 110 13.09 2.43 9.28
C SER A 110 13.80 1.66 10.39
N ASN A 111 14.98 1.11 10.08
CA ASN A 111 15.94 0.58 11.05
C ASN A 111 16.80 1.68 11.71
N ASP A 112 16.71 2.92 11.24
CA ASP A 112 17.35 4.09 11.87
C ASP A 112 16.27 5.14 12.22
N PRO A 113 15.99 5.38 13.51
CA PRO A 113 14.96 6.33 13.95
C PRO A 113 15.12 7.75 13.41
N ASP A 114 16.36 8.19 13.14
CA ASP A 114 16.60 9.53 12.64
C ASP A 114 16.09 9.70 11.20
N LEU A 115 15.93 8.60 10.45
CA LEU A 115 15.28 8.61 9.12
C LEU A 115 13.77 8.88 9.21
N LEU A 116 13.18 8.86 10.40
CA LEU A 116 11.76 9.16 10.61
C LEU A 116 11.53 10.57 11.14
N LEU A 117 12.60 11.30 11.52
CA LEU A 117 12.48 12.69 11.97
C LEU A 117 11.93 13.58 10.85
N GLY A 118 10.89 14.36 11.17
CA GLY A 118 10.24 15.30 10.25
C GLY A 118 9.21 14.67 9.31
N VAL A 119 9.00 13.35 9.38
CA VAL A 119 7.91 12.68 8.67
C VAL A 119 6.74 12.53 9.65
N GLU A 120 5.59 13.13 9.35
CA GLU A 120 4.43 13.02 10.22
C GLU A 120 4.06 11.55 10.44
N ALA A 121 4.07 11.12 11.69
CA ALA A 121 3.53 9.83 12.07
C ALA A 121 2.01 9.89 11.87
N VAL A 122 1.54 9.57 10.67
CA VAL A 122 0.11 9.29 10.48
C VAL A 122 -0.20 8.11 11.40
N PRO A 123 -1.08 8.26 12.40
CA PRO A 123 -1.38 7.17 13.32
C PRO A 123 -1.82 5.96 12.50
N SER A 124 -1.10 4.87 12.67
CA SER A 124 -1.54 3.60 12.11
C SER A 124 -2.84 3.26 12.83
N THR A 125 -4.00 3.54 12.24
CA THR A 125 -5.31 3.10 12.75
C THR A 125 -5.50 1.58 12.64
N ASN A 126 -4.40 0.83 12.49
CA ASN A 126 -4.37 -0.61 12.55
C ASN A 126 -4.49 -1.03 14.02
N ASN A 127 -5.71 -0.95 14.55
CA ASN A 127 -6.19 -1.80 15.63
C ASN A 127 -6.34 -3.26 15.16
N ASP A 128 -5.39 -3.76 14.36
CA ASP A 128 -5.21 -5.21 14.22
C ASP A 128 -4.52 -5.64 15.51
N LEU A 129 -5.35 -5.95 16.50
CA LEU A 129 -5.01 -6.61 17.75
C LEU A 129 -4.40 -7.99 17.47
N ASP A 130 -3.22 -8.05 16.85
CA ASP A 130 -2.38 -9.24 16.91
C ASP A 130 -1.50 -9.07 18.15
N LEU A 131 -2.04 -9.52 19.29
CA LEU A 131 -1.62 -9.32 20.69
C LEU A 131 -0.22 -9.88 21.04
N GLN A 132 0.73 -9.97 20.11
CA GLN A 132 2.07 -10.53 20.36
C GLN A 132 3.23 -9.80 19.67
N TYR A 133 3.01 -8.63 19.07
CA TYR A 133 4.09 -7.95 18.34
C TYR A 133 4.62 -6.74 19.11
N THR A 134 5.93 -6.73 19.32
CA THR A 134 6.69 -5.59 19.83
C THR A 134 6.65 -4.45 18.83
N GLU A 135 6.80 -3.21 19.30
CA GLU A 135 6.77 -1.98 18.47
C GLU A 135 7.76 -2.00 17.29
N ASN A 136 8.77 -2.88 17.33
CA ASN A 136 9.91 -2.91 16.41
C ASN A 136 9.71 -3.85 15.21
N VAL A 137 8.59 -4.59 15.13
CA VAL A 137 8.29 -5.50 14.01
C VAL A 137 7.21 -4.91 13.11
N THR A 138 7.44 -4.89 11.80
CA THR A 138 6.48 -4.38 10.81
C THR A 138 6.22 -5.43 9.72
N LYS A 139 4.96 -5.63 9.36
CA LYS A 139 4.58 -6.55 8.29
C LYS A 139 4.83 -5.90 6.93
N ILE A 140 5.52 -6.60 6.04
CA ILE A 140 5.91 -6.10 4.72
C ILE A 140 5.87 -7.23 3.69
N LEU A 141 5.10 -7.05 2.62
CA LEU A 141 4.95 -8.04 1.54
C LEU A 141 4.64 -9.48 1.99
N GLY A 142 3.92 -9.65 3.10
CA GLY A 142 3.60 -10.96 3.67
C GLY A 142 4.67 -11.56 4.59
N LEU A 143 5.80 -10.89 4.75
CA LEU A 143 6.84 -11.16 5.73
C LEU A 143 6.74 -10.20 6.93
N TYR A 144 7.56 -10.43 7.94
CA TYR A 144 7.77 -9.53 9.05
C TYR A 144 9.19 -8.98 8.95
N TRP A 145 9.39 -7.69 9.22
CA TRP A 145 10.70 -7.08 9.28
C TRP A 145 10.95 -6.56 10.69
N ASN A 146 12.03 -7.04 11.31
CA ASN A 146 12.52 -6.53 12.58
C ASN A 146 13.53 -5.41 12.29
N LYS A 147 13.18 -4.20 12.71
CA LYS A 147 13.94 -2.98 12.43
C LYS A 147 15.27 -2.94 13.17
N ASP A 148 15.33 -3.44 14.40
CA ASP A 148 16.52 -3.30 15.27
C ASP A 148 17.71 -4.10 14.74
N ILE A 149 17.43 -5.29 14.20
CA ILE A 149 18.45 -6.21 13.68
C ILE A 149 18.48 -6.25 12.15
N ASP A 150 17.67 -5.42 11.49
CA ASP A 150 17.48 -5.36 10.05
C ASP A 150 17.30 -6.74 9.39
N ALA A 151 16.33 -7.52 9.87
CA ALA A 151 16.13 -8.89 9.43
C ALA A 151 14.66 -9.20 9.11
N TYR A 152 14.44 -9.89 7.99
CA TYR A 152 13.15 -10.47 7.65
C TYR A 152 12.90 -11.75 8.44
N GLN A 153 11.66 -11.92 8.88
CA GLN A 153 11.17 -13.00 9.72
C GLN A 153 9.85 -13.53 9.13
N TYR A 154 9.58 -14.81 9.35
CA TYR A 154 8.32 -15.44 8.99
C TYR A 154 7.83 -16.33 10.14
N LYS A 155 6.52 -16.40 10.32
CA LYS A 155 5.91 -17.21 11.37
C LYS A 155 5.71 -18.64 10.86
N VAL A 156 6.33 -19.60 11.55
CA VAL A 156 6.06 -21.02 11.31
C VAL A 156 4.99 -21.48 12.31
N LEU A 157 3.82 -21.83 11.80
CA LEU A 157 2.84 -22.56 12.60
C LEU A 157 3.33 -24.01 12.72
N MET A 158 3.82 -24.38 13.91
CA MET A 158 4.20 -25.76 14.18
C MET A 158 2.93 -26.63 14.11
N TYR A 159 2.88 -27.53 13.13
CA TYR A 159 1.80 -28.50 13.02
C TYR A 159 1.93 -29.51 14.16
N ASN A 160 0.99 -29.47 15.12
CA ASN A 160 0.95 -30.47 16.16
C ASN A 160 0.32 -31.74 15.56
N ASN A 161 1.11 -32.81 15.42
CA ASN A 161 0.77 -34.06 14.71
C ASN A 161 -0.43 -34.88 15.28
N LYS A 162 -1.33 -34.28 16.07
CA LYS A 162 -2.39 -35.00 16.77
C LYS A 162 -3.75 -35.07 16.08
N THR A 163 -3.94 -34.48 14.90
CA THR A 163 -5.15 -34.72 14.12
C THR A 163 -4.86 -34.57 12.63
N ARG A 164 -5.09 -35.63 11.85
CA ARG A 164 -5.13 -35.58 10.39
C ARG A 164 -6.52 -35.08 9.99
N ASP A 165 -6.66 -33.76 9.85
CA ASP A 165 -7.74 -33.19 9.06
C ASP A 165 -7.11 -32.33 7.96
N ILE A 166 -6.75 -32.99 6.87
CA ILE A 166 -6.37 -32.30 5.62
C ILE A 166 -7.67 -31.84 4.96
N VAL A 167 -8.29 -30.80 5.52
CA VAL A 167 -9.08 -29.89 4.71
C VAL A 167 -8.15 -28.76 4.36
N ARG A 168 -7.65 -28.78 3.12
CA ARG A 168 -6.98 -27.65 2.48
C ARG A 168 -7.78 -26.39 2.81
N ASP A 169 -7.24 -25.58 3.72
CA ASP A 169 -7.84 -24.30 4.10
C ASP A 169 -7.55 -23.26 3.02
N CYS A 170 -8.08 -23.52 1.83
CA CYS A 170 -8.21 -22.53 0.77
C CYS A 170 -9.37 -21.55 1.06
N ARG A 171 -10.04 -21.66 2.22
CA ARG A 171 -11.14 -20.77 2.61
C ARG A 171 -10.63 -19.50 3.30
N ASN A 172 -9.50 -19.56 3.98
CA ASN A 172 -8.93 -18.37 4.62
C ASN A 172 -8.31 -17.33 3.66
N PHE A 173 -8.07 -17.68 2.39
CA PHE A 173 -7.74 -16.68 1.37
C PHE A 173 -8.97 -15.98 0.77
N ARG A 174 -10.18 -16.55 0.92
CA ARG A 174 -11.44 -15.92 0.45
C ARG A 174 -12.18 -15.15 1.55
N SER A 175 -12.03 -15.53 2.82
CA SER A 175 -12.72 -14.87 3.94
C SER A 175 -12.18 -13.46 4.24
N ALA A 176 -10.91 -13.18 3.91
CA ALA A 176 -10.32 -11.85 4.07
C ALA A 176 -10.94 -10.77 3.15
N TRP A 177 -11.64 -11.17 2.08
CA TRP A 177 -12.25 -10.25 1.11
C TRP A 177 -13.78 -10.19 1.18
N PHE A 178 -14.45 -11.15 1.83
CA PHE A 178 -15.92 -11.24 1.79
C PHE A 178 -16.64 -11.22 3.16
N ASN A 179 -15.92 -11.23 4.29
CA ASN A 179 -16.55 -11.22 5.62
C ASN A 179 -16.10 -10.05 6.52
N LYS A 180 -16.05 -8.82 5.97
CA LYS A 180 -16.18 -7.63 6.85
C LYS A 180 -17.66 -7.26 6.92
N PRO A 181 -18.30 -7.25 8.11
CA PRO A 181 -19.61 -6.67 8.26
C PRO A 181 -19.53 -5.20 7.83
N CYS A 182 -20.41 -4.80 6.93
CA CYS A 182 -20.68 -3.41 6.60
C CYS A 182 -21.11 -2.71 7.89
N ASN A 183 -20.17 -2.11 8.61
CA ASN A 183 -20.45 -1.10 9.61
C ASN A 183 -19.23 -0.18 9.70
N ASN A 184 -19.49 1.10 9.45
CA ASN A 184 -18.60 2.25 9.52
C ASN A 184 -17.89 2.60 8.21
N PHE A 185 -18.65 3.28 7.33
CA PHE A 185 -18.13 4.27 6.39
C PHE A 185 -18.43 5.67 6.94
N PHE A 186 -17.40 6.44 7.27
CA PHE A 186 -17.22 7.87 6.99
C PHE A 186 -15.72 8.13 6.85
#